data_AF-A0A8T4MLT9-F1
#
_entry.id   AF-A0A8T4MLT9-F1
#
_cell.length_a   1.000
_cell.length_b   1.000
_cell.length_c   1.000
_cell.angle_alpha   90.00
_cell.angle_beta   90.00
_cell.angle_gamma   90.00
#
_symmetry.space_group_name_H-M   'P 1'
#
loop_
_entity.id
_entity.type
_entity.pdbx_description
1 polymer ?
#
loop_
_entity_poly.entity_id
_entity_poly.type
_entity_poly.pdbx_seq_one_letter_code
_entity_poly.pdbx_strand_id
1 'polypeptide(L)' 'MENTTIAVTNEIKEMISEFGNKGETYSDILLKLIKSAKERQLHDLLMDDKDTISIEEALDNAKKKWQKN' A
#
# COMPACT_ATOMS: atom_id res chain seq x y z
N MET A 1 11.67 -2.03 24.87
CA MET A 1 11.75 -2.61 23.52
C MET A 1 13.03 -3.41 23.45
N GLU A 2 12.96 -4.62 22.94
CA GLU A 2 14.13 -5.46 22.70
C GLU A 2 14.67 -5.19 21.30
N ASN A 3 15.99 -5.08 21.17
CA ASN A 3 16.63 -4.87 19.88
C ASN A 3 16.99 -6.23 19.27
N THR A 4 16.79 -6.34 17.97
CA THR A 4 17.24 -7.48 17.17
C THR A 4 18.14 -7.01 16.04
N THR A 5 18.90 -7.92 15.45
CA THR A 5 19.80 -7.62 14.33
C THR A 5 19.18 -8.09 13.03
N ILE A 6 19.16 -7.19 12.04
CA ILE A 6 18.81 -7.51 10.66
C ILE A 6 20.04 -7.32 9.78
N ALA A 7 20.27 -8.26 8.87
CA ALA A 7 21.32 -8.13 7.87
C ALA A 7 20.70 -7.54 6.59
N VAL A 8 21.29 -6.43 6.12
CA VAL A 8 20.91 -5.76 4.88
C VAL A 8 22.18 -5.37 4.11
N THR A 9 22.07 -5.12 2.81
CA THR A 9 23.20 -4.60 2.02
C THR A 9 23.52 -3.16 2.44
N ASN A 10 24.76 -2.72 2.14
CA ASN A 10 25.15 -1.33 2.41
C ASN A 10 24.28 -0.33 1.64
N GLU A 11 23.93 -0.67 0.40
CA GLU A 11 23.02 0.13 -0.43
C GLU A 11 21.65 0.31 0.24
N ILE A 12 21.04 -0.77 0.75
CA ILE A 12 19.76 -0.68 1.46
C ILE A 12 19.88 0.16 2.73
N LYS A 13 20.98 -0.01 3.47
CA LYS A 13 21.24 0.78 4.68
C LYS A 13 21.34 2.27 4.35
N GLU A 14 22.05 2.63 3.27
CA GLU A 14 22.17 4.01 2.80
C GLU A 14 20.82 4.57 2.39
N MET A 15 20.05 3.84 1.57
CA MET A 15 18.69 4.23 1.19
C MET A 15 17.79 4.46 2.40
N ILE A 16 17.82 3.57 3.40
CA ILE A 16 17.04 3.76 4.63
C ILE A 16 17.45 5.06 5.34
N SER A 17 18.75 5.37 5.39
CA SER A 17 19.24 6.58 6.05
C SER A 17 18.76 7.89 5.40
N GLU A 18 18.53 7.88 4.07
CA GLU A 18 18.04 9.04 3.32
C GLU A 18 16.60 9.42 3.67
N PHE A 19 15.81 8.49 4.19
CA PHE A 19 14.44 8.76 4.65
C PHE A 19 14.36 9.38 6.05
N GLY A 20 15.48 9.50 6.76
CA GLY A 20 15.54 10.04 8.12
C GLY A 20 15.86 11.54 8.18
N ASN A 21 15.33 12.23 9.19
CA ASN A 21 15.74 13.58 9.54
C ASN A 21 16.80 13.57 10.66
N LYS A 22 17.48 14.71 10.86
CA LYS A 22 18.47 14.86 11.92
C LYS A 22 17.86 14.53 13.29
N GLY A 23 18.43 13.52 13.96
CA GLY A 23 18.00 13.08 15.30
C GLY A 23 17.07 11.86 15.30
N GLU A 24 16.65 11.36 14.13
CA GLU A 24 15.85 10.13 14.03
C GLU A 24 16.74 8.87 14.07
N THR A 25 16.24 7.81 14.71
CA THR A 25 16.91 6.51 14.71
C THR A 25 16.46 5.66 13.51
N TYR A 26 17.24 4.63 13.16
CA TYR A 26 16.83 3.66 12.14
C TYR A 26 15.49 3.00 12.47
N SER A 27 15.21 2.74 13.74
CA SER A 27 13.93 2.18 14.17
C SER A 27 12.76 3.13 13.86
N ASP A 28 12.94 4.43 14.06
CA ASP A 28 11.91 5.44 13.76
C ASP A 28 11.64 5.50 12.25
N ILE A 29 12.71 5.48 11.44
CA ILE A 29 12.62 5.50 9.97
C ILE A 29 11.90 4.24 9.47
N LEU A 30 12.31 3.06 9.94
CA LEU A 30 11.68 1.79 9.58
C LEU A 30 10.20 1.75 9.97
N LEU A 31 9.84 2.30 11.13
CA LEU A 31 8.45 2.38 11.57
C LEU A 31 7.60 3.26 10.63
N LYS A 32 8.14 4.41 10.18
CA LYS A 32 7.48 5.28 9.21
C LYS A 32 7.28 4.58 7.86
N LEU A 33 8.31 3.89 7.37
CA LEU A 33 8.24 3.14 6.12
C LEU A 33 7.18 2.04 6.19
N ILE A 34 7.12 1.28 7.30
CA ILE A 34 6.09 0.25 7.51
C ILE A 34 4.69 0.86 7.55
N LYS A 35 4.51 2.01 8.22
CA LYS A 35 3.21 2.68 8.28
C LYS A 35 2.74 3.12 6.89
N SER A 36 3.61 3.77 6.12
CA SER A 36 3.33 4.20 4.75
C SER A 36 3.01 3.01 3.83
N ALA A 37 3.79 1.93 3.93
CA ALA A 37 3.55 0.70 3.16
C ALA A 37 2.19 0.07 3.50
N LYS A 38 1.77 0.08 4.76
CA LYS A 38 0.44 -0.40 5.18
C LYS A 38 -0.69 0.43 4.57
N GLU A 39 -0.57 1.75 4.61
CA GLU A 39 -1.56 2.65 4.03
C GLU A 39 -1.67 2.44 2.51
N ARG A 40 -0.53 2.27 1.84
CA ARG A 40 -0.48 2.01 0.40
C ARG A 40 -0.98 0.62 0.02
N GLN A 41 -0.69 -0.40 0.81
CA GLN A 41 -1.20 -1.75 0.60
C GLN A 41 -2.74 -1.77 0.62
N LEU A 42 -3.36 -1.01 1.53
CA LEU A 42 -4.82 -0.89 1.57
C LEU A 42 -5.35 -0.16 0.33
N HIS A 43 -4.69 0.91 -0.11
CA HIS A 43 -5.05 1.60 -1.34
C HIS A 43 -4.97 0.68 -2.56
N ASP A 44 -3.85 -0.03 -2.72
CA ASP A 44 -3.63 -0.93 -3.85
C ASP A 44 -4.62 -2.09 -3.85
N LEU A 45 -5.04 -2.57 -2.68
CA LEU A 45 -6.11 -3.57 -2.54
C LEU A 45 -7.48 -3.00 -2.93
N LEU A 46 -7.83 -1.78 -2.48
CA LEU A 46 -9.14 -1.18 -2.71
C LEU A 46 -9.32 -0.64 -4.14
N MET A 47 -8.21 -0.28 -4.79
CA MET A 47 -8.21 0.33 -6.13
C MET A 47 -7.77 -0.65 -7.23
N ASP A 48 -7.71 -1.95 -6.94
CA ASP A 48 -7.46 -2.98 -7.96
C ASP A 48 -8.64 -3.05 -8.93
N ASP A 49 -8.38 -2.77 -10.21
CA ASP A 49 -9.38 -2.69 -11.27
C ASP A 49 -9.50 -3.98 -12.10
N LYS A 50 -8.67 -5.01 -11.81
CA LYS A 50 -8.58 -6.25 -12.60
C LYS A 50 -9.90 -6.98 -12.83
N ASP A 51 -10.81 -6.95 -11.85
CA ASP A 51 -12.12 -7.60 -11.91
C ASP A 51 -13.27 -6.57 -11.83
N THR A 52 -13.05 -5.37 -12.37
CA THR A 52 -14.07 -4.31 -12.41
C THR A 52 -14.70 -4.19 -13.80
N ILE A 53 -15.95 -3.71 -13.83
CA ILE A 53 -16.68 -3.37 -15.06
C ILE A 53 -16.97 -1.87 -15.08
N SER A 54 -17.17 -1.30 -16.27
CA SER A 54 -17.55 0.12 -16.35
C SER A 54 -18.95 0.36 -15.78
N ILE A 55 -19.23 1.61 -15.42
CA ILE A 55 -20.55 2.00 -14.92
C ILE A 55 -21.63 1.75 -15.99
N GLU A 56 -21.32 2.00 -17.26
CA GLU A 56 -22.24 1.75 -18.38
C GLU A 56 -22.59 0.27 -18.49
N GLU A 57 -21.59 -0.62 -18.38
CA GLU A 57 -21.78 -2.07 -18.42
C GLU A 57 -22.58 -2.56 -17.21
N ALA A 58 -22.30 -2.03 -16.01
CA ALA A 58 -23.06 -2.33 -14.80
C ALA A 58 -24.55 -1.94 -14.94
N LEU A 59 -24.83 -0.76 -15.50
CA LEU A 59 -26.19 -0.27 -15.74
C LEU A 59 -26.93 -1.12 -16.79
N ASP A 60 -26.26 -1.52 -17.86
CA ASP A 60 -26.85 -2.38 -18.88
C ASP A 60 -27.17 -3.78 -18.32
N ASN A 61 -26.24 -4.37 -17.55
CA ASN A 61 -26.43 -5.65 -16.88
C ASN A 61 -27.60 -5.60 -15.88
N ALA A 62 -27.72 -4.51 -15.10
CA ALA A 62 -28.83 -4.33 -14.16
C ALA A 62 -30.19 -4.22 -14.88
N LYS A 63 -30.27 -3.44 -15.97
CA LYS A 63 -31.50 -3.31 -16.77
C LYS A 63 -31.93 -4.64 -17.39
N LYS A 64 -30.99 -5.43 -17.90
CA LYS A 64 -31.25 -6.78 -18.43
C LYS A 64 -31.75 -7.73 -17.35
N LYS A 65 -31.20 -7.65 -16.13
CA LYS A 65 -31.57 -8.53 -15.01
C LYS A 65 -32.93 -8.19 -14.39
N TRP A 66 -33.30 -6.91 -14.36
CA TRP A 66 -34.56 -6.42 -13.78
C TRP A 66 -35.47 -5.81 -14.84
N GLN A 67 -35.82 -6.61 -15.83
CA GLN A 67 -36.91 -6.26 -16.73
C GLN A 67 -38.23 -6.33 -15.95
N LYS A 68 -38.92 -5.19 -15.83
CA LYS A 68 -40.32 -5.19 -15.38
C LYS A 68 -41.12 -5.89 -16.49
N ASN A 69 -41.75 -7.01 -16.14
CA ASN A 69 -42.78 -7.65 -16.96
C ASN A 69 -43.86 -6.64 -17.38
#